data_AF-A0AA96QBP7-F1
#
_entry.id   AF-A0AA96QBP7-F1
#
_cell.length_a   1.000
_cell.length_b   1.000
_cell.length_c   1.000
_cell.angle_alpha   90.00
_cell.angle_beta   90.00
_cell.angle_gamma   90.00
#
_symmetry.space_group_name_H-M   'P 1'
#
loop_
_entity.id
_entity.type
_entity.pdbx_description
1 polymer ?
#
loop_
_entity_poly.entity_id
_entity_poly.type
_entity_poly.pdbx_seq_one_letter_code
_entity_poly.pdbx_strand_id
1 'polypeptide(L)'
;MMGAISAVLMLLNISLPFVPGFLKFDISELPALFAGFFLGPVSGCGVIVVKILLKILFQGTDTGYVGEVMNVLGSMCFILPASPLF
;
A
#
# COMPACT_ATOMS: atom_id res chain seq x y z
N MET A 1 -12.06 1.42 -8.47
CA MET A 1 -11.28 2.35 -9.31
C MET A 1 -9.99 2.79 -8.62
N MET A 2 -10.02 3.33 -7.39
CA MET A 2 -8.80 3.71 -6.64
C MET A 2 -7.85 2.54 -6.35
N GLY A 3 -8.37 1.34 -6.09
CA GLY A 3 -7.54 0.13 -5.98
C GLY A 3 -6.79 -0.25 -7.26
N ALA A 4 -7.37 -0.02 -8.44
CA ALA A 4 -6.70 -0.29 -9.71
C ALA A 4 -5.56 0.71 -9.96
N ILE A 5 -5.77 1.99 -9.62
CA ILE A 5 -4.73 3.04 -9.71
C ILE A 5 -3.58 2.73 -8.74
N SER A 6 -3.90 2.31 -7.51
CA SER A 6 -2.91 1.89 -6.50
C SER A 6 -2.08 0.69 -6.96
N ALA A 7 -2.70 -0.28 -7.65
CA ALA A 7 -2.00 -1.44 -8.20
C ALA A 7 -1.07 -1.10 -9.37
N VAL A 8 -1.48 -0.20 -10.26
CA VAL A 8 -0.62 0.30 -11.35
C VAL A 8 0.58 1.06 -10.79
N LEU A 9 0.36 1.91 -9.77
CA LEU A 9 1.43 2.63 -9.08
C LEU A 9 2.39 1.69 -8.34
N MET A 10 1.93 0.52 -7.89
CA MET A 10 2.78 -0.54 -7.32
C MET A 10 3.73 -1.18 -8.33
N LEU A 11 3.45 -1.09 -9.62
CA LEU A 11 4.40 -1.51 -10.66
C LEU A 11 5.56 -0.51 -10.81
N LEU A 12 5.37 0.75 -10.41
CA LEU A 12 6.38 1.81 -10.41
C LEU A 12 7.16 1.92 -9.08
N ASN A 13 7.27 0.82 -8.33
CA ASN A 13 8.01 0.79 -7.07
C ASN A 13 9.51 1.05 -7.30
N ILE A 14 9.97 2.24 -6.94
CA ILE A 14 11.38 2.64 -7.03
C ILE A 14 12.09 2.18 -5.74
N SER A 15 13.05 1.26 -5.89
CA SER A 15 13.97 0.92 -4.81
C SER A 15 14.96 2.06 -4.61
N LEU A 16 14.90 2.74 -3.46
CA LEU A 16 15.83 3.81 -3.12
C LEU A 16 17.21 3.22 -2.79
N PRO A 17 18.31 3.78 -3.31
CA PRO A 17 19.66 3.21 -3.17
C PRO A 17 20.21 3.17 -1.74
N PHE A 18 19.59 3.89 -0.79
CA PHE A 18 20.04 3.99 0.61
C PHE A 18 19.17 3.20 1.62
N VAL A 19 18.16 2.47 1.13
CA VAL A 19 17.19 1.77 1.97
C VAL A 19 17.32 0.26 1.73
N PRO A 20 17.23 -0.60 2.77
CA PRO A 20 17.25 -2.05 2.58
C PRO A 20 16.24 -2.45 1.49
N GLY A 21 16.66 -3.26 0.52
CA GLY A 21 15.92 -3.54 -0.73
C GLY A 21 14.50 -4.12 -0.56
N PHE A 22 14.14 -4.46 0.67
CA PHE A 22 12.82 -4.91 1.10
C PHE A 22 11.82 -3.77 1.30
N LEU A 23 12.29 -2.54 1.54
CA LEU A 23 11.46 -1.35 1.71
C LEU A 23 11.51 -0.52 0.42
N LYS A 24 10.64 -0.87 -0.52
CA LYS A 24 10.47 -0.13 -1.78
C LYS A 24 9.60 1.09 -1.53
N PHE A 25 9.90 2.21 -2.19
CA PHE A 25 9.09 3.41 -2.05
C PHE A 25 7.76 3.23 -2.79
N ASP A 26 6.70 2.98 -2.03
CA ASP A 26 5.37 2.63 -2.53
C ASP A 26 4.50 3.89 -2.66
N ILE A 27 4.50 4.54 -3.84
CA ILE A 27 3.61 5.68 -4.17
C ILE A 27 2.13 5.25 -4.14
N SER A 28 1.88 3.95 -4.19
CA SER A 28 0.58 3.30 -4.05
C SER A 28 -0.16 3.63 -2.73
N GLU A 29 0.54 4.13 -1.70
CA GLU A 29 -0.06 4.66 -0.46
C GLU A 29 -0.96 5.88 -0.69
N LEU A 30 -0.64 6.75 -1.65
CA LEU A 30 -1.42 7.98 -1.92
C LEU A 30 -2.88 7.66 -2.29
N PRO A 31 -3.17 6.79 -3.28
CA PRO A 31 -4.54 6.38 -3.60
C PRO A 31 -5.27 5.69 -2.45
N ALA A 32 -4.56 4.92 -1.62
CA ALA A 32 -5.14 4.26 -0.45
C ALA A 32 -5.53 5.30 0.61
N LEU A 33 -4.68 6.32 0.81
CA LEU A 33 -4.93 7.46 1.69
C LEU A 33 -6.12 8.29 1.20
N PHE A 34 -6.20 8.59 -0.10
CA PHE A 34 -7.37 9.25 -0.68
C PHE A 34 -8.64 8.42 -0.49
N ALA A 35 -8.57 7.10 -0.70
CA ALA A 35 -9.71 6.23 -0.41
C ALA A 35 -10.10 6.21 1.07
N GLY A 36 -9.13 6.35 1.98
CA GLY A 36 -9.36 6.50 3.42
C GLY A 36 -10.04 7.83 3.78
N PHE A 37 -9.57 8.94 3.20
CA PHE A 37 -10.12 10.26 3.46
C PHE A 37 -11.52 10.47 2.88
N PHE A 38 -11.79 9.98 1.67
CA PHE A 38 -13.05 10.24 0.99
C PHE A 38 -14.18 9.27 1.36
N LEU A 39 -13.85 8.04 1.74
CA LEU A 39 -14.83 6.95 1.93
C LEU A 39 -14.76 6.31 3.34
N GLY A 40 -13.85 6.78 4.20
CA GLY A 40 -13.66 6.34 5.57
C GLY A 40 -12.52 5.31 5.76
N PRO A 41 -12.19 4.95 7.02
CA PRO A 41 -11.06 4.07 7.32
C PRO A 41 -11.17 2.69 6.68
N VAL A 42 -12.41 2.17 6.58
CA VAL A 42 -12.70 0.82 6.09
C VAL A 42 -12.39 0.69 4.59
N SER A 43 -12.68 1.72 3.78
CA SER A 43 -12.37 1.73 2.35
C SER A 43 -10.86 1.86 2.11
N GLY A 44 -10.15 2.63 2.93
CA GLY A 44 -8.69 2.72 2.89
C GLY A 44 -8.04 1.35 3.15
N CYS A 45 -8.48 0.63 4.18
CA CYS A 45 -8.06 -0.75 4.45
C CYS A 45 -8.37 -1.69 3.29
N GLY A 46 -9.55 -1.59 2.68
CA GLY A 46 -9.91 -2.40 1.51
C GLY A 46 -8.97 -2.18 0.32
N VAL A 47 -8.56 -0.94 0.06
CA VAL A 47 -7.61 -0.61 -1.02
C VAL A 47 -6.20 -1.17 -0.73
N ILE A 48 -5.74 -1.14 0.53
CA ILE A 48 -4.46 -1.75 0.94
C ILE A 48 -4.48 -3.27 0.70
N VAL A 49 -5.57 -3.95 1.05
CA VAL A 49 -5.67 -5.40 0.86
C VAL A 49 -5.63 -5.76 -0.63
N VAL A 50 -6.38 -5.02 -1.46
CA VAL A 50 -6.39 -5.23 -2.91
C VAL A 50 -5.02 -4.97 -3.54
N LYS A 51 -4.32 -3.90 -3.13
CA LYS A 51 -2.98 -3.61 -3.66
C LYS A 51 -1.97 -4.69 -3.29
N ILE A 52 -2.00 -5.18 -2.03
CA ILE A 52 -1.03 -6.18 -1.57
C ILE A 52 -1.24 -7.53 -2.28
N LEU A 53 -2.51 -7.91 -2.51
CA LEU A 53 -2.87 -9.09 -3.28
C LEU A 53 -2.35 -9.00 -4.72
N LEU A 54 -2.50 -7.84 -5.35
CA LEU A 54 -2.00 -7.60 -6.71
C LEU A 54 -0.47 -7.61 -6.77
N LYS A 55 0.22 -7.07 -5.74
CA LYS A 55 1.69 -7.14 -5.64
C LYS A 55 2.19 -8.57 -5.57
N ILE A 56 1.57 -9.39 -4.72
CA ILE A 56 1.91 -10.82 -4.60
C ILE A 56 1.70 -11.55 -5.92
N LEU A 57 0.60 -11.27 -6.63
CA LEU A 57 0.26 -11.94 -7.87
C LEU A 57 1.19 -11.58 -9.04
N PHE A 58 1.60 -10.31 -9.16
CA PHE A 58 2.34 -9.82 -10.33
C PHE A 58 3.86 -9.73 -10.13
N GLN A 59 4.34 -9.38 -8.94
CA GLN A 59 5.77 -9.21 -8.66
C GLN A 59 6.36 -10.40 -7.88
N GLY A 60 5.51 -11.27 -7.32
CA GLY A 60 5.95 -12.29 -6.38
C GLY A 60 6.54 -11.67 -5.11
N THR A 61 7.19 -12.49 -4.31
CA THR A 61 7.62 -12.12 -2.97
C THR A 61 9.13 -12.24 -2.84
N ASP A 62 9.81 -11.10 -2.69
CA ASP A 62 11.28 -11.03 -2.54
C ASP A 62 11.77 -11.45 -1.13
N THR A 63 10.88 -11.61 -0.14
CA THR A 63 11.22 -11.69 1.30
C THR A 63 10.56 -12.82 2.10
N GLY A 64 9.84 -13.72 1.46
CA GLY A 64 9.00 -14.70 2.19
C GLY A 64 7.85 -14.05 2.99
N TYR A 65 7.18 -13.05 2.40
CA TYR A 65 5.95 -12.36 2.85
C TYR A 65 6.16 -11.32 3.96
N VAL A 66 7.34 -11.26 4.58
CA VAL A 66 7.63 -10.30 5.67
C VAL A 66 7.51 -8.85 5.20
N GLY A 67 8.00 -8.53 4.00
CA GLY A 67 7.93 -7.17 3.46
C GLY A 67 6.51 -6.70 3.17
N GLU A 68 5.63 -7.60 2.74
CA GLU A 68 4.22 -7.29 2.47
C GLU A 68 3.43 -7.09 3.76
N VAL A 69 3.68 -7.90 4.78
CA VAL A 69 3.09 -7.74 6.11
C VAL A 69 3.48 -6.40 6.73
N MET A 70 4.76 -6.02 6.62
CA MET A 70 5.25 -4.71 7.09
C MET A 70 4.63 -3.55 6.30
N ASN A 71 4.42 -3.72 4.99
CA ASN A 71 3.72 -2.72 4.18
C ASN A 71 2.29 -2.55 4.68
N VAL A 72 1.51 -3.64 4.84
CA VAL A 72 0.12 -3.58 5.34
C VAL A 72 0.04 -2.93 6.72
N LEU A 73 0.90 -3.33 7.66
CA LEU A 73 0.94 -2.76 9.01
C LEU A 73 1.29 -1.27 8.98
N GLY A 74 2.29 -0.89 8.18
CA GLY A 74 2.69 0.50 7.98
C GLY A 74 1.55 1.35 7.40
N SER A 75 0.90 0.86 6.35
CA SER A 75 -0.25 1.52 5.72
C SER A 75 -1.41 1.67 6.70
N MET A 76 -1.74 0.63 7.48
CA MET A 76 -2.83 0.69 8.47
C MET A 76 -2.54 1.69 9.58
N CYS A 77 -1.31 1.69 10.12
CA CYS A 77 -0.87 2.67 11.11
C CYS A 77 -0.85 4.11 10.58
N PHE A 78 -0.79 4.31 9.26
CA PHE A 78 -0.83 5.62 8.62
C PHE A 78 -2.27 6.07 8.28
N ILE A 79 -3.10 5.17 7.74
CA ILE A 79 -4.48 5.48 7.34
C ILE A 79 -5.40 5.63 8.55
N LEU A 80 -5.26 4.79 9.59
CA LEU A 80 -6.13 4.84 10.78
C LEU A 80 -6.10 6.18 11.53
N PRO A 81 -4.95 6.84 11.76
CA PRO A 81 -4.92 8.18 12.36
C PRO A 81 -5.19 9.29 11.33
N ALA A 82 -5.02 9.05 10.04
CA ALA A 82 -5.28 10.03 9.00
C ALA A 82 -6.78 10.15 8.67
N SER A 83 -7.55 9.06 8.71
CA SER A 83 -8.96 9.06 8.31
C SER A 83 -10.02 9.45 9.35
N PRO A 84 -9.78 9.68 10.66
CA PRO A 84 -10.87 9.93 11.62
C PRO A 84 -11.44 11.35 11.51
N LEU A 85 -11.00 12.16 10.54
CA LEU A 85 -11.56 13.46 10.21
C LEU A 85 -12.86 13.39 9.39
N PHE A 86 -13.32 12.18 9.03
CA PHE A 86 -14.63 11.92 8.42
C PHE A 86 -15.27 10.65 9.00
#